data_AF-A0A970Y5D9-F1
#
_entry.id   AF-A0A970Y5D9-F1
#
_cell.length_a   1.000
_cell.length_b   1.000
_cell.length_c   1.000
_cell.angle_alpha   90.00
_cell.angle_beta   90.00
_cell.angle_gamma   90.00
#
_symmetry.space_group_name_H-M   'P 1'
#
loop_
_entity.id
_entity.type
_entity.pdbx_description
1 polymer ?
#
loop_
_entity_poly.entity_id
_entity_poly.type
_entity_poly.pdbx_seq_one_letter_code
_entity_poly.pdbx_strand_id
1 'polypeptide(L)' 'RSLRTLAFRSAYGVSVLAVERPDGVVGPPDADETLGLGYRLLVLGEPSDLARLTAASSAVT' A
#
# COMPACT_ATOMS: atom_id res chain seq x y z
N ARG A 1 -3.46 -9.49 2.78
CA ARG A 1 -2.93 -9.26 4.16
C ARG A 1 -3.42 -7.89 4.62
N SER A 2 -3.66 -7.65 5.92
CA SER A 2 -4.12 -6.34 6.39
C SER A 2 -3.00 -5.29 6.37
N LEU A 3 -3.37 -4.01 6.31
CA LEU A 3 -2.41 -2.90 6.39
C LEU A 3 -1.63 -2.89 7.69
N ARG A 4 -2.25 -3.27 8.82
CA ARG A 4 -1.61 -3.45 10.13
C ARG A 4 -0.47 -4.46 10.06
N THR A 5 -0.71 -5.62 9.45
CA THR A 5 0.31 -6.67 9.34
C THR A 5 1.40 -6.32 8.34
N LEU A 6 1.05 -5.61 7.25
CA LEU A 6 2.02 -5.18 6.24
C LEU A 6 2.90 -4.01 6.73
N ALA A 7 2.41 -3.21 7.67
CA ALA A 7 3.15 -2.18 8.39
C ALA A 7 3.97 -1.25 7.47
N PHE A 8 3.33 -0.71 6.42
CA PHE A 8 3.97 0.06 5.34
C PHE A 8 4.94 1.15 5.83
N ARG A 9 4.59 1.85 6.91
CA ARG A 9 5.44 2.91 7.47
C ARG A 9 6.77 2.37 7.99
N SER A 10 6.75 1.32 8.80
CA SER A 10 7.98 0.74 9.35
C SER A 10 8.71 -0.15 8.35
N ALA A 11 8.00 -0.79 7.42
CA ALA A 11 8.57 -1.68 6.43
C ALA A 11 9.22 -0.92 5.25
N TYR A 12 8.60 0.17 4.81
CA TYR A 12 8.99 0.86 3.57
C TYR A 12 9.16 2.37 3.71
N GLY A 13 8.83 2.98 4.86
CA GLY A 13 8.92 4.44 5.05
C GLY A 13 7.73 5.23 4.49
N VAL A 14 6.70 4.53 3.99
CA VAL A 14 5.56 5.16 3.28
C VAL A 14 4.26 5.07 4.08
N SER A 15 3.37 6.04 3.88
CA SER A 15 2.02 6.07 4.46
C SER A 15 0.97 5.83 3.38
N VAL A 16 0.02 4.93 3.63
CA VAL A 16 -1.12 4.69 2.73
C VAL A 16 -2.20 5.72 3.02
N LEU A 17 -2.53 6.55 2.03
CA LEU A 17 -3.53 7.62 2.15
C LEU A 17 -4.91 7.18 1.66
N ALA A 18 -4.94 6.37 0.61
CA ALA A 18 -6.18 5.85 0.05
C ALA A 18 -5.96 4.48 -0.61
N VAL A 19 -7.05 3.71 -0.69
CA VAL A 19 -7.13 2.46 -1.42
C VAL A 19 -8.24 2.60 -2.47
N GLU A 20 -7.90 2.34 -3.72
CA GLU A 20 -8.85 2.12 -4.82
C GLU A 20 -9.10 0.61 -4.91
N ARG A 21 -10.37 0.23 -4.73
CA ARG A 21 -10.81 -1.16 -4.81
C ARG A 21 -11.18 -1.52 -6.26
N PRO A 22 -11.21 -2.81 -6.63
CA PRO A 22 -11.53 -3.22 -8.01
C PRO A 22 -12.90 -2.75 -8.53
N ASP A 23 -13.83 -2.41 -7.63
CA ASP A 23 -15.14 -1.84 -7.95
C ASP A 23 -15.10 -0.32 -8.26
N GLY A 24 -13.92 0.30 -8.17
CA GLY A 24 -13.70 1.73 -8.41
C GLY A 24 -13.91 2.62 -7.19
N VAL A 25 -14.22 2.06 -6.01
CA VAL A 25 -14.37 2.85 -4.78
C VAL A 25 -13.00 3.26 -4.26
N VAL A 26 -12.81 4.58 -4.08
CA VAL A 26 -11.60 5.17 -3.49
C VAL A 26 -11.93 5.75 -2.12
N GLY A 27 -11.15 5.39 -1.10
CA GLY A 27 -11.31 5.97 0.23
C GLY A 27 -10.11 5.74 1.14
N PRO A 28 -10.04 6.43 2.29
CA PRO A 28 -9.03 6.16 3.30
C PRO A 28 -9.23 4.75 3.85
N PRO A 29 -8.17 3.94 3.97
CA PRO A 29 -8.29 2.64 4.60
C PRO A 29 -8.23 2.77 6.12
N ASP A 30 -8.78 1.78 6.82
CA ASP A 30 -8.44 1.55 8.22
C ASP A 30 -7.23 0.59 8.34
N ALA A 31 -6.77 0.35 9.56
CA ALA A 31 -5.62 -0.52 9.79
C ALA A 31 -5.90 -2.00 9.46
N ASP A 32 -7.16 -2.42 9.47
CA ASP A 32 -7.56 -3.82 9.29
C ASP A 32 -8.00 -4.13 7.84
N GLU A 33 -8.08 -3.10 6.98
CA GLU A 33 -8.26 -3.20 5.53
C GLU A 33 -7.30 -4.23 4.94
N THR A 34 -7.87 -5.26 4.30
CA THR A 34 -7.11 -6.35 3.70
C THR A 34 -6.88 -6.09 2.22
N LEU A 35 -5.62 -5.90 1.87
CA LEU A 35 -5.24 -5.76 0.46
C LEU A 35 -5.37 -7.10 -0.26
N GLY A 36 -5.99 -7.05 -1.44
CA GLY A 36 -6.05 -8.13 -2.43
C GLY A 36 -5.35 -7.77 -3.73
N LEU A 37 -5.50 -8.63 -4.74
CA LEU A 37 -5.06 -8.35 -6.10
C LEU A 37 -5.99 -7.34 -6.78
N GLY A 38 -5.44 -6.50 -7.67
CA GLY A 38 -6.20 -5.48 -8.41
C GLY A 38 -6.49 -4.21 -7.62
N TYR A 39 -6.20 -4.16 -6.32
CA TYR A 39 -6.24 -2.92 -5.56
C TYR A 39 -5.11 -1.98 -5.97
N ARG A 40 -5.37 -0.67 -5.92
CA ARG A 40 -4.35 0.37 -6.14
C ARG A 40 -4.23 1.22 -4.88
N LEU A 41 -3.00 1.57 -4.53
CA LEU A 41 -2.70 2.33 -3.33
C LEU A 41 -2.24 3.73 -3.70
N LEU A 42 -2.82 4.74 -3.06
CA LEU A 42 -2.25 6.06 -3.00
C LEU A 42 -1.35 6.13 -1.76
N VAL A 43 -0.06 6.37 -1.98
CA VAL A 43 0.95 6.41 -0.91
C VAL A 43 1.71 7.73 -0.89
N LEU A 44 2.19 8.11 0.28
CA LEU A 44 3.05 9.27 0.51
C LEU A 44 4.35 8.82 1.20
N GLY A 45 5.48 9.33 0.71
CA GLY A 45 6.80 9.10 1.29
C GLY A 45 7.88 9.80 0.48
N GLU A 46 9.12 9.70 0.94
CA GLU A 46 10.28 10.22 0.22
C GLU A 46 10.55 9.40 -1.06
N PRO A 47 11.19 9.97 -2.09
CA PRO A 47 11.48 9.25 -3.34
C PRO A 47 12.23 7.92 -3.13
N SER A 48 13.16 7.87 -2.17
CA SER A 48 13.89 6.65 -1.83
C SER A 48 13.00 5.55 -1.24
N ASP A 49 11.99 5.92 -0.47
CA ASP A 49 11.06 5.01 0.17
C ASP A 49 10.02 4.47 -0.84
N LEU A 50 9.57 5.33 -1.77
CA LEU A 50 8.74 4.91 -2.90
C LEU A 50 9.47 3.92 -3.82
N ALA A 51 10.76 4.14 -4.07
CA ALA A 51 11.58 3.21 -4.84
C ALA A 51 11.70 1.84 -4.15
N ARG A 52 11.92 1.81 -2.83
CA ARG A 52 11.94 0.58 -2.02
C ARG A 52 10.62 -0.19 -2.10
N LEU A 53 9.49 0.50 -1.93
CA LEU A 53 8.17 -0.13 -2.05
C LEU A 53 7.96 -0.73 -3.44
N THR A 54 8.31 0.01 -4.50
CA THR A 54 8.14 -0.45 -5.88
C THR A 54 8.95 -1.72 -6.14
N ALA A 55 10.22 -1.73 -5.72
CA ALA A 55 11.08 -2.91 -5.85
C ALA A 55 10.53 -4.15 -5.11
N ALA A 56 9.97 -3.96 -3.91
CA ALA A 56 9.35 -5.04 -3.15
C ALA A 56 8.10 -5.62 -3.82
N SER A 57 7.35 -4.80 -4.57
CA SER A 57 6.14 -5.24 -5.28
C SER A 57 6.42 -6.05 -6.55
N SER A 58 7.53 -5.78 -7.25
CA SER A 58 7.89 -6.47 -8.50
C SER A 58 8.52 -7.86 -8.29
N ALA A 59 8.95 -8.17 -7.07
CA ALA A 59 9.51 -9.48 -6.72
C ALA A 59 8.46 -10.58 -6.50
N VAL A 60 7.17 -10.23 -6.61
CA VAL A 60 6.05 -11.17 -6.51
C VAL A 60 5.54 -11.45 -7.93
N THR A 61 6.21 -12.36 -8.63
CA THR A 61 5.71 -13.09 -9.81
C THR A 61 5.63 -14.56 -9.43
#